data_AF-A0A7C4QIK4-F1
#
_entry.id   AF-A0A7C4QIK4-F1
#
_cell.length_a   1.000
_cell.length_b   1.000
_cell.length_c   1.000
_cell.angle_alpha   90.00
_cell.angle_beta   90.00
_cell.angle_gamma   90.00
#
_symmetry.space_group_name_H-M   'P 1'
#
loop_
_entity.id
_entity.type
_entity.pdbx_description
1 polymer ?
#
loop_
_entity_poly.entity_id
_entity_poly.type
_entity_poly.pdbx_seq_one_letter_code
_entity_poly.pdbx_strand_id
1 'polypeptide(L)'
;MISVLYELERKIISERTKLGMQIVKAAGKHVGRPLKLNPEEVLEALKLYTNGTPISEIARKLKTHKSTIYRYLKRYGVIKY
;
A
#
# COMPACT_ATOMS: atom_id res chain seq x y z
N MET A 1 26.11 34.59 -3.98
CA MET A 1 25.13 34.77 -5.07
C MET A 1 24.64 33.42 -5.65
N ILE A 2 25.53 32.48 -5.98
CA ILE A 2 25.18 31.15 -6.54
C ILE A 2 24.30 30.29 -5.60
N SER A 3 24.46 30.41 -4.28
CA SER A 3 23.65 29.66 -3.28
C SER A 3 22.14 29.90 -3.40
N VAL A 4 21.72 31.14 -3.67
CA VAL A 4 20.30 31.52 -3.76
C VAL A 4 19.65 30.89 -4.99
N LEU A 5 20.37 30.84 -6.11
CA LEU A 5 19.91 30.17 -7.33
C LEU A 5 19.75 28.66 -7.11
N TYR A 6 20.69 28.02 -6.42
CA TYR A 6 20.62 26.60 -6.13
C TYR A 6 19.45 26.24 -5.18
N GLU A 7 19.14 27.09 -4.22
CA GLU A 7 17.95 26.93 -3.38
C GLU A 7 16.65 27.08 -4.16
N LEU A 8 16.61 28.02 -5.12
CA LEU A 8 15.47 28.21 -6.01
C LEU A 8 15.25 26.99 -6.92
N GLU A 9 16.31 26.47 -7.53
CA GLU A 9 16.23 25.26 -8.38
C GLU A 9 15.74 24.04 -7.59
N ARG A 10 16.25 23.82 -6.36
CA ARG A 10 15.78 22.74 -5.50
C ARG A 10 14.29 22.86 -5.17
N LYS A 11 13.80 24.07 -4.93
CA LYS A 11 12.36 24.31 -4.70
C LYS A 11 11.54 23.97 -5.94
N ILE A 12 11.94 24.45 -7.12
CA ILE A 12 11.24 24.19 -8.38
C ILE A 12 11.17 22.69 -8.68
N ILE A 13 12.28 21.95 -8.50
CA ILE A 13 12.32 20.49 -8.70
C ILE A 13 11.37 19.79 -7.72
N SER A 14 11.37 20.20 -6.44
CA SER A 14 10.48 19.65 -5.42
C SER A 14 9.01 19.88 -5.77
N GLU A 15 8.65 21.11 -6.16
CA GLU A 15 7.29 21.48 -6.53
C GLU A 15 6.81 20.70 -7.75
N ARG A 16 7.64 20.60 -8.80
CA ARG A 16 7.33 19.82 -9.99
C ARG A 16 7.08 18.34 -9.67
N THR A 17 7.90 17.77 -8.79
CA THR A 17 7.76 16.38 -8.35
C THR A 17 6.44 16.18 -7.59
N LYS A 18 6.08 17.11 -6.69
CA LYS A 18 4.82 17.06 -5.94
C LYS A 18 3.60 17.15 -6.87
N LEU A 19 3.62 18.06 -7.84
CA LEU A 19 2.56 18.19 -8.84
C LEU A 19 2.43 16.92 -9.68
N GLY A 20 3.55 16.33 -10.13
CA GLY A 20 3.55 15.06 -10.83
C GLY A 20 2.93 13.92 -10.01
N MET A 21 3.30 13.81 -8.73
CA MET A 21 2.71 12.82 -7.82
C MET A 21 1.20 13.04 -7.61
N GLN A 22 0.74 14.29 -7.54
CA GLN A 22 -0.68 14.61 -7.43
C GLN A 22 -1.46 14.16 -8.67
N ILE A 23 -0.92 14.39 -9.87
CA ILE A 23 -1.54 13.94 -11.12
C ILE A 23 -1.65 12.41 -11.16
N VAL A 24 -0.58 11.69 -10.80
CA VAL A 24 -0.57 10.22 -10.76
C VAL A 24 -1.58 9.68 -9.73
N LYS A 25 -1.67 10.33 -8.57
CA LYS A 25 -2.65 10.00 -7.52
C LYS A 25 -4.09 10.26 -7.97
N ALA A 26 -4.33 11.38 -8.67
CA ALA A 26 -5.64 11.73 -9.22
C ALA A 26 -6.06 10.76 -10.34
N ALA A 27 -5.10 10.28 -11.14
CA ALA A 27 -5.32 9.23 -12.14
C ALA A 27 -5.55 7.83 -11.54
N GLY A 28 -5.56 7.69 -10.20
CA GLY A 28 -5.83 6.43 -9.51
C GLY A 28 -4.69 5.40 -9.57
N LYS A 29 -3.51 5.78 -10.06
CA LYS A 29 -2.35 4.88 -10.06
C LYS A 29 -1.82 4.72 -8.64
N HIS A 30 -1.44 3.49 -8.29
CA HIS A 30 -0.86 3.19 -6.97
C HIS A 30 0.49 3.90 -6.81
N VAL A 31 0.60 4.77 -5.81
CA VAL A 31 1.84 5.47 -5.47
C VAL A 31 2.46 4.81 -4.22
N GLY A 32 3.76 4.45 -4.30
CA GLY A 32 4.51 3.86 -3.20
C GLY A 32 4.69 2.34 -3.31
N ARG A 33 4.95 1.68 -2.17
CA ARG A 33 5.26 0.24 -2.14
C ARG A 33 4.08 -0.59 -2.68
N PRO A 34 4.29 -1.49 -3.65
CA PRO A 34 3.22 -2.31 -4.19
C PRO A 34 2.62 -3.23 -3.11
N LEU A 35 1.36 -3.58 -3.31
CA LEU A 35 0.67 -4.57 -2.51
C LEU A 35 1.37 -5.93 -2.63
N LYS A 36 1.48 -6.65 -1.51
CA LYS A 36 2.16 -7.95 -1.47
C LYS A 36 1.26 -9.11 -1.92
N LEU A 37 -0.05 -8.90 -1.89
CA LEU A 37 -1.09 -9.84 -2.29
C LEU A 37 -1.89 -9.23 -3.43
N ASN A 38 -2.22 -10.05 -4.41
CA ASN A 38 -3.13 -9.71 -5.50
C ASN A 38 -4.58 -9.58 -4.98
N PRO A 39 -5.46 -8.86 -5.69
CA PRO A 39 -6.87 -8.71 -5.28
C PRO A 39 -7.59 -10.05 -5.04
N GLU A 40 -7.31 -11.06 -5.87
CA GLU A 40 -7.89 -12.41 -5.72
C GLU A 40 -7.42 -13.11 -4.46
N GLU A 41 -6.12 -13.04 -4.15
CA GLU A 41 -5.54 -13.63 -2.94
C GLU A 41 -6.07 -12.95 -1.67
N VAL A 42 -6.37 -11.65 -1.75
CA VAL A 42 -7.02 -10.91 -0.66
C VAL A 42 -8.45 -11.40 -0.44
N LEU A 43 -9.22 -11.60 -1.52
CA LEU A 43 -10.57 -12.16 -1.44
C LEU A 43 -10.55 -13.58 -0.87
N GLU A 44 -9.58 -14.40 -1.28
CA GLU A 44 -9.40 -15.73 -0.72
C GLU A 44 -9.07 -15.69 0.77
N ALA A 45 -8.14 -14.81 1.18
CA ALA A 45 -7.80 -14.61 2.59
C ALA A 45 -9.02 -14.24 3.44
N LEU A 46 -9.87 -13.34 2.93
CA LEU A 46 -11.10 -12.90 3.58
C LEU A 46 -12.09 -14.06 3.71
N LYS A 47 -12.32 -14.83 2.64
CA LYS A 47 -13.22 -15.99 2.65
C LYS A 47 -12.76 -17.07 3.64
N LEU A 48 -11.47 -17.38 3.66
CA LEU A 48 -10.90 -18.36 4.59
C LEU A 48 -11.05 -17.88 6.04
N TYR A 49 -10.85 -16.59 6.28
CA TYR A 49 -11.05 -16.03 7.62
C TYR A 49 -12.52 -16.08 8.06
N THR A 50 -13.48 -15.75 7.18
CA THR A 50 -14.92 -15.85 7.49
C THR A 50 -15.37 -17.29 7.72
N ASN A 51 -14.71 -18.27 7.10
CA ASN A 51 -14.96 -19.70 7.31
C ASN A 51 -14.33 -20.24 8.60
N GLY A 52 -13.71 -19.39 9.42
CA GLY A 52 -13.10 -19.78 10.70
C GLY A 52 -11.72 -20.42 10.59
N THR A 53 -11.06 -20.36 9.42
CA THR A 53 -9.70 -20.90 9.26
C THR A 53 -8.70 -20.05 10.06
N PRO A 54 -7.78 -20.66 10.84
CA PRO A 54 -6.80 -19.90 11.61
C PRO A 54 -5.82 -19.15 10.71
N ILE A 55 -5.46 -17.93 11.12
CA ILE A 55 -4.58 -17.01 10.33
C ILE A 55 -3.22 -17.63 10.00
N SER A 56 -2.70 -18.52 10.85
CA SER A 56 -1.45 -19.26 10.60
C SER A 56 -1.52 -20.16 9.38
N GLU A 57 -2.67 -20.78 9.12
CA GLU A 57 -2.88 -21.62 7.95
C GLU A 57 -3.11 -20.79 6.69
N ILE A 58 -3.90 -19.71 6.80
CA ILE A 58 -4.09 -18.77 5.69
C ILE A 58 -2.75 -18.17 5.24
N ALA A 59 -1.90 -17.78 6.20
CA ALA A 59 -0.54 -17.26 5.95
C ALA A 59 0.33 -18.27 5.21
N ARG A 60 0.27 -19.54 5.61
CA ARG A 60 1.01 -20.64 4.97
C ARG A 60 0.53 -20.89 3.56
N LYS A 61 -0.79 -20.94 3.36
CA LYS A 61 -1.43 -21.16 2.05
C LYS A 61 -1.06 -20.07 1.05
N LEU A 62 -1.13 -18.82 1.48
CA LEU A 62 -0.80 -17.65 0.66
C LEU A 62 0.70 -17.32 0.65
N LYS A 63 1.56 -18.15 1.27
CA LYS A 63 3.02 -17.92 1.39
C LYS A 63 3.37 -16.50 1.86
N THR A 64 2.56 -15.94 2.76
CA THR A 64 2.78 -14.60 3.33
C THR A 64 2.93 -14.66 4.85
N HIS A 65 3.45 -13.59 5.44
CA HIS A 65 3.55 -13.49 6.89
C HIS A 65 2.19 -13.11 7.51
N LYS A 66 1.89 -13.59 8.72
CA LYS A 66 0.64 -13.29 9.46
C LYS A 66 0.34 -11.79 9.53
N SER A 67 1.37 -10.96 9.71
CA SER A 67 1.25 -9.49 9.74
C SER A 67 0.71 -8.90 8.43
N THR A 68 0.99 -9.54 7.30
CA THR A 68 0.44 -9.13 6.00
C THR A 68 -1.06 -9.35 6.00
N ILE A 69 -1.53 -10.54 6.42
CA ILE A 69 -2.95 -10.87 6.51
C ILE A 69 -3.68 -9.94 7.47
N TYR A 70 -3.16 -9.74 8.69
CA TYR A 70 -3.76 -8.80 9.66
C TYR A 70 -3.95 -7.40 9.08
N ARG A 71 -2.95 -6.88 8.35
CA ARG A 71 -3.04 -5.58 7.69
C ARG A 71 -4.16 -5.52 6.65
N TYR A 72 -4.37 -6.60 5.89
CA TYR A 72 -5.47 -6.68 4.93
C TYR A 72 -6.82 -6.82 5.64
N LEU A 73 -6.96 -7.70 6.63
CA LEU A 73 -8.19 -7.84 7.41
C LEU A 73 -8.62 -6.52 8.07
N LYS A 74 -7.66 -5.75 8.60
CA LYS A 74 -7.88 -4.40 9.13
C LYS A 74 -8.32 -3.41 8.04
N ARG A 75 -7.65 -3.42 6.88
CA ARG A 75 -7.97 -2.54 5.75
C ARG A 75 -9.40 -2.76 5.23
N TYR A 76 -9.89 -4.00 5.25
CA TYR A 76 -11.24 -4.36 4.81
C TYR A 76 -12.27 -4.35 5.95
N GLY A 77 -11.91 -3.90 7.16
CA GLY A 77 -12.84 -3.73 8.27
C GLY A 77 -13.32 -5.04 8.93
N VAL A 78 -12.68 -6.17 8.62
CA VAL A 78 -13.05 -7.48 9.17
C VAL A 78 -12.58 -7.65 10.62
N ILE A 79 -11.46 -7.02 10.98
CA ILE A 79 -10.95 -6.99 12.36
C ILE A 79 -10.87 -5.54 12.81
N LYS A 80 -11.35 -5.28 14.03
CA LYS A 80 -11.41 -3.96 14.66
C LYS A 80 -10.37 -3.84 15.78
N TYR A 81 -9.09 -4.01 15.46
CA TYR A 81 -7.94 -3.74 16.34
C TYR A 81 -6.74 -3.23 15.53
#